data_AF-A0A8C5RTV1-F1
#
_entry.id   AF-A0A8C5RTV1-F1
#
_cell.length_a   1.000
_cell.length_b   1.000
_cell.length_c   1.000
_cell.angle_alpha   90.00
_cell.angle_beta   90.00
_cell.angle_gamma   90.00
#
_symmetry.space_group_name_H-M   'P 1'
#
loop_
_entity.id
_entity.type
_entity.pdbx_description
1 polymer ?
#
loop_
_entity_poly.entity_id
_entity_poly.type
_entity_poly.pdbx_seq_one_letter_code
_entity_poly.pdbx_strand_id
1 'polypeptide(L)'
;MHSLRFLSAEVLVSKGQLVRQNLSHLAHNLFPLLFKASYLQEQVEVIHDLVENWPLAEFNVGKLLGKTADHPEDISNRACSLCLTSCLAGLKDYVLNFSSPYAKRLKTVDLTGIKDVEVQLCPCKKTMGRWARTELLSRTCYDLLVDMQNSPFLPDVFEVSVDVFADIFVTERNYELVVQALLMRCHCPLKIRCKAFRVDNLALRKLFYIIKLTEPSSLGKFEVVHNVKLHMEHLQVLFNNVQFPKLASLTLPAGTFDVRRLTPEDEDTLSGIAEKMSQMTQLTELSLAFSTLTGRLRKLLSPLKTPLKMLDVSNCSLNHPDMAYLANSLHSENLEALDISGHDVADLYPSTFFKLLNRSSYTLKSLTLEECNIQDIHINMLILGLIPCLKLEELKFLGNPLSSRALKCLFNIFVDFPKLKYIEFPVPKDCYASNISYPIGESDLLKFDHQKYERIVEDLHMIFLQAKREDIKASTPLYGGYDAAIQETGNELGISLLKSFQDALQNFSMALKEMS
;
A
#
# COMPACT_ATOMS: atom_id res chain seq x y z
N MET A 1 23.57 -4.16 -18.51
CA MET A 1 24.47 -3.17 -19.14
C MET A 1 23.61 -2.09 -19.77
N HIS A 2 23.94 -0.82 -19.55
CA HIS A 2 23.27 0.31 -20.22
C HIS A 2 23.56 0.29 -21.71
N SER A 3 22.57 0.64 -22.54
CA SER A 3 22.81 0.78 -23.98
C SER A 3 23.62 2.05 -24.27
N LEU A 4 24.33 2.06 -25.40
CA LEU A 4 25.02 3.27 -25.87
C LEU A 4 24.02 4.42 -26.09
N ARG A 5 22.77 4.11 -26.48
CA ARG A 5 21.69 5.09 -26.64
C ARG A 5 21.36 5.77 -25.31
N PHE A 6 21.27 4.99 -24.22
CA PHE A 6 21.00 5.54 -22.90
C PHE A 6 22.15 6.42 -22.40
N LEU A 7 23.39 5.93 -22.49
CA LEU A 7 24.57 6.70 -22.09
C LEU A 7 24.70 8.02 -22.88
N SER A 8 24.36 7.99 -24.17
CA SER A 8 24.33 9.20 -25.00
C SER A 8 23.23 10.17 -24.55
N ALA A 9 22.05 9.65 -24.19
CA ALA A 9 20.96 10.46 -23.65
C ALA A 9 21.36 11.12 -22.32
N GLU A 10 22.03 10.39 -21.42
CA GLU A 10 22.54 10.94 -20.16
C GLU A 10 23.54 12.07 -20.37
N VAL A 11 24.49 11.91 -21.29
CA VAL A 11 25.45 12.98 -21.61
C VAL A 11 24.75 14.19 -22.23
N LEU A 12 23.77 13.96 -23.10
CA LEU A 12 23.03 15.04 -23.75
C LEU A 12 22.19 15.83 -22.74
N VAL A 13 21.50 15.13 -21.83
CA VAL A 13 20.71 15.70 -20.74
C VAL A 13 21.56 16.50 -19.76
N SER A 14 22.82 16.08 -19.51
CA SER A 14 23.75 16.85 -18.68
C SER A 14 24.03 18.26 -19.24
N LYS A 15 23.80 18.45 -20.55
CA LYS A 15 23.85 19.73 -21.26
C LYS A 15 22.43 20.24 -21.55
N GLY A 16 21.61 20.40 -20.51
CA GLY A 16 20.17 20.67 -20.63
C GLY A 16 19.79 21.77 -21.63
N GLN A 17 20.53 22.87 -21.69
CA GLN A 17 20.29 23.95 -22.65
C GLN A 17 20.33 23.49 -24.12
N LEU A 18 21.23 22.55 -24.46
CA LEU A 18 21.33 22.00 -25.81
C LEU A 18 20.10 21.17 -26.19
N VAL A 19 19.53 20.42 -25.24
CA VAL A 19 18.29 19.65 -25.45
C VAL A 19 17.13 20.60 -25.74
N ARG A 20 16.99 21.63 -24.90
CA ARG A 20 15.91 22.62 -25.00
C ARG A 20 15.96 23.36 -26.34
N GLN A 21 17.14 23.76 -26.81
CA GLN A 21 17.32 24.43 -28.09
C GLN A 21 17.01 23.56 -29.32
N ASN A 22 17.15 22.23 -29.21
CA ASN A 22 17.02 21.31 -30.34
C ASN A 22 15.77 20.43 -30.26
N LEU A 23 14.85 20.71 -29.33
CA LEU A 23 13.74 19.82 -29.00
C LEU A 23 12.83 19.51 -30.20
N SER A 24 12.60 20.50 -31.06
CA SER A 24 11.81 20.39 -32.30
C SER A 24 12.44 19.49 -33.37
N HIS A 25 13.74 19.20 -33.26
CA HIS A 25 14.49 18.36 -34.19
C HIS A 25 14.70 16.94 -33.68
N LEU A 26 14.29 16.64 -32.44
CA LEU A 26 14.45 15.32 -31.85
C LEU A 26 13.45 14.32 -32.41
N ALA A 27 13.93 13.13 -32.73
CA ALA A 27 13.06 12.03 -33.12
C ALA A 27 12.15 11.62 -31.94
N HIS A 28 10.87 11.37 -32.21
CA HIS A 28 9.86 11.09 -31.18
C HIS A 28 10.20 9.89 -30.28
N ASN A 29 10.95 8.91 -30.80
CA ASN A 29 11.38 7.74 -30.04
C ASN A 29 12.51 8.02 -29.03
N LEU A 30 13.10 9.23 -29.03
CA LEU A 30 14.10 9.65 -28.06
C LEU A 30 13.48 10.29 -26.81
N PHE A 31 12.23 10.78 -26.87
CA PHE A 31 11.55 11.42 -25.74
C PHE A 31 11.49 10.51 -24.49
N PRO A 32 11.09 9.22 -24.59
CA PRO A 32 11.12 8.31 -23.45
C PRO A 32 12.51 8.13 -22.82
N LEU A 33 13.56 8.07 -23.65
CA LEU A 33 14.94 7.89 -23.20
C LEU A 33 15.46 9.14 -22.49
N LEU A 34 15.24 10.31 -23.10
CA LEU A 34 15.63 11.59 -22.53
C LEU A 34 14.85 11.87 -21.24
N PHE A 35 13.56 11.51 -21.18
CA PHE A 35 12.78 11.64 -19.95
C PHE A 35 13.39 10.85 -18.80
N LYS A 36 13.69 9.55 -19.00
CA LYS A 36 14.29 8.71 -17.94
C LYS A 36 15.66 9.25 -17.51
N ALA A 37 16.51 9.65 -18.46
CA ALA A 37 17.81 10.25 -18.18
C ALA A 37 17.70 11.58 -17.40
N SER A 38 16.79 12.47 -17.81
CA SER A 38 16.50 13.73 -17.11
C SER A 38 15.95 13.50 -15.71
N TYR A 39 15.13 12.46 -15.51
CA TYR A 39 14.62 12.08 -14.21
C TYR A 39 15.74 11.60 -13.27
N LEU A 40 16.68 10.79 -13.77
CA LEU A 40 17.82 10.31 -13.00
C LEU A 40 18.76 11.44 -12.55
N GLN A 41 18.99 12.41 -13.43
CA GLN A 41 19.89 13.55 -13.19
C GLN A 41 19.18 14.78 -12.59
N GLU A 42 17.88 14.67 -12.29
CA GLU A 42 17.04 15.76 -11.77
C GLU A 42 17.07 17.04 -12.63
N GLN A 43 17.17 16.89 -13.95
CA GLN A 43 17.16 18.00 -14.91
C GLN A 43 15.73 18.53 -15.13
N VAL A 44 15.21 19.24 -14.12
CA VAL A 44 13.80 19.67 -14.06
C VAL A 44 13.36 20.51 -15.26
N GLU A 45 14.20 21.38 -15.80
CA GLU A 45 13.85 22.18 -16.98
C GLU A 45 13.70 21.32 -18.24
N VAL A 46 14.54 20.30 -18.38
CA VAL A 46 14.47 19.37 -19.52
C VAL A 46 13.24 18.48 -19.40
N ILE A 47 12.91 18.02 -18.19
CA ILE A 47 11.67 17.26 -17.92
C ILE A 47 10.45 18.08 -18.35
N HIS A 48 10.39 19.34 -17.92
CA HIS A 48 9.31 20.26 -18.26
C HIS A 48 9.11 20.34 -19.77
N ASP A 49 10.16 20.74 -20.50
CA ASP A 49 10.09 21.00 -21.94
C ASP A 49 9.80 19.72 -22.75
N LEU A 50 10.30 18.55 -22.31
CA LEU A 50 9.98 17.26 -22.92
C LEU A 50 8.50 16.93 -22.79
N VAL A 51 7.90 17.17 -21.62
CA VAL A 51 6.49 16.86 -21.37
C VAL A 51 5.58 17.87 -22.07
N GLU A 52 5.94 19.14 -22.07
CA GLU A 52 5.23 20.21 -22.78
C GLU A 52 5.12 19.93 -24.29
N ASN A 53 6.12 19.25 -24.87
CA ASN A 53 6.17 18.94 -26.30
C ASN A 53 6.04 17.44 -26.58
N TRP A 54 5.38 16.69 -25.69
CA TRP A 54 5.34 15.23 -25.78
C TRP A 54 4.69 14.73 -27.10
N PRO A 55 5.41 13.98 -27.95
CA PRO A 55 4.96 13.69 -29.32
C PRO A 55 4.16 12.38 -29.45
N LEU A 56 4.03 11.61 -28.36
CA LEU A 56 3.38 10.30 -28.35
C LEU A 56 1.97 10.37 -27.77
N ALA A 57 1.12 9.39 -28.11
CA ALA A 57 -0.26 9.34 -27.62
C ALA A 57 -0.36 8.93 -26.14
N GLU A 58 0.64 8.23 -25.63
CA GLU A 58 0.73 7.77 -24.24
C GLU A 58 1.98 8.35 -23.57
N PHE A 59 1.81 8.85 -22.36
CA PHE A 59 2.87 9.17 -21.42
C PHE A 59 2.64 8.34 -20.16
N ASN A 60 3.52 7.39 -19.84
CA ASN A 60 3.33 6.48 -18.71
C ASN A 60 4.56 6.49 -17.81
N VAL A 61 4.46 7.16 -16.66
CA VAL A 61 5.60 7.37 -15.75
C VAL A 61 6.14 6.04 -15.24
N GLY A 62 5.25 5.10 -14.86
CA GLY A 62 5.64 3.76 -14.43
C GLY A 62 6.46 3.00 -15.47
N LYS A 63 6.04 3.01 -16.75
CA LYS A 63 6.80 2.39 -17.85
C LYS A 63 8.11 3.12 -18.15
N LEU A 64 8.11 4.46 -18.07
CA LEU A 64 9.28 5.29 -18.32
C LEU A 64 10.37 5.11 -17.26
N LEU A 65 9.98 4.97 -15.99
CA LEU A 65 10.90 4.77 -14.86
C LEU A 65 11.23 3.28 -14.62
N GLY A 66 10.36 2.37 -15.06
CA GLY A 66 10.56 0.93 -14.97
C GLY A 66 11.70 0.39 -15.84
N LYS A 67 11.89 -0.94 -15.84
CA LYS A 67 12.94 -1.60 -16.62
C LYS A 67 12.69 -1.42 -18.12
N THR A 68 13.70 -0.97 -18.86
CA THR A 68 13.65 -0.83 -20.33
C THR A 68 14.79 -1.59 -20.98
N ALA A 69 14.71 -1.82 -22.29
CA ALA A 69 15.80 -2.43 -23.06
C ALA A 69 17.11 -1.63 -22.99
N ASP A 70 17.00 -0.30 -22.86
CA ASP A 70 18.13 0.62 -22.80
C ASP A 70 18.67 0.81 -21.37
N HIS A 71 17.83 0.65 -20.35
CA HIS A 71 18.18 0.82 -18.94
C HIS A 71 17.50 -0.24 -18.06
N PRO A 72 18.23 -1.29 -17.62
CA PRO A 72 17.66 -2.47 -16.96
C PRO A 72 17.24 -2.24 -15.50
N GLU A 73 17.66 -1.13 -14.88
CA GLU A 73 17.27 -0.79 -13.51
C GLU A 73 15.86 -0.20 -13.47
N ASP A 74 15.09 -0.63 -12.47
CA ASP A 74 13.77 -0.07 -12.15
C ASP A 74 13.96 1.06 -11.14
N ILE A 75 13.66 2.29 -11.55
CA ILE A 75 13.73 3.48 -10.69
C ILE A 75 12.34 4.01 -10.33
N SER A 76 11.28 3.20 -10.49
CA SER A 76 9.92 3.63 -10.17
C SER A 76 9.70 3.86 -8.67
N ASN A 77 10.63 3.44 -7.81
CA ASN A 77 10.68 3.78 -6.39
C ASN A 77 11.20 5.20 -6.10
N ARG A 78 11.66 5.94 -7.10
CA ARG A 78 12.07 7.34 -6.95
C ARG A 78 10.87 8.25 -7.15
N ALA A 79 10.11 8.49 -6.08
CA ALA A 79 9.03 9.47 -6.07
C ALA A 79 9.58 10.91 -5.92
N CYS A 80 10.46 11.33 -6.83
CA CYS A 80 11.21 12.59 -6.69
C CYS A 80 10.27 13.81 -6.81
N SER A 81 10.23 14.64 -5.76
CA SER A 81 9.35 15.80 -5.70
C SER A 81 9.63 16.82 -6.80
N LEU A 82 10.91 17.13 -7.06
CA LEU A 82 11.29 18.12 -8.08
C LEU A 82 10.88 17.68 -9.50
N CYS A 83 11.19 16.43 -9.84
CA CYS A 83 10.87 15.88 -11.15
C CYS A 83 9.35 15.78 -11.38
N LEU A 84 8.59 15.34 -10.38
CA LEU A 84 7.13 15.19 -10.51
C LEU A 84 6.41 16.55 -10.60
N THR A 85 6.86 17.56 -9.84
CA THR A 85 6.37 18.94 -10.00
C THR A 85 6.61 19.44 -11.40
N SER A 86 7.82 19.27 -11.93
CA SER A 86 8.15 19.66 -13.30
C SER A 86 7.32 18.90 -14.35
N CYS A 87 7.07 17.60 -14.16
CA CYS A 87 6.21 16.81 -15.04
C CYS A 87 4.78 17.37 -15.12
N LEU A 88 4.16 17.67 -13.98
CA LEU A 88 2.79 18.21 -13.96
C LEU A 88 2.71 19.64 -14.49
N ALA A 89 3.73 20.46 -14.25
CA ALA A 89 3.86 21.78 -14.88
C ALA A 89 3.96 21.66 -16.40
N GLY A 90 4.81 20.77 -16.92
CA GLY A 90 4.92 20.52 -18.36
C GLY A 90 3.62 19.98 -18.97
N LEU A 91 2.83 19.17 -18.25
CA LEU A 91 1.51 18.73 -18.71
C LEU A 91 0.48 19.86 -18.79
N LYS A 92 0.52 20.78 -17.82
CA LYS A 92 -0.30 22.00 -17.85
C LYS A 92 0.06 22.85 -19.07
N ASP A 93 1.35 23.06 -19.30
CA ASP A 93 1.84 23.87 -20.40
C ASP A 93 1.65 23.17 -21.76
N TYR A 94 1.68 21.85 -21.83
CA TYR A 94 1.27 21.08 -23.03
C TYR A 94 -0.16 21.45 -23.46
N VAL A 95 -1.07 21.65 -22.50
CA VAL A 95 -2.45 22.06 -22.81
C VAL A 95 -2.50 23.52 -23.26
N LEU A 96 -1.79 24.41 -22.57
CA LEU A 96 -1.81 25.85 -22.82
C LEU A 96 -1.00 26.29 -24.07
N ASN A 97 0.04 25.56 -24.45
CA ASN A 97 0.92 25.89 -25.57
C ASN A 97 0.18 25.75 -26.92
N PHE A 98 0.41 26.68 -27.83
CA PHE A 98 -0.23 26.80 -29.14
C PHE A 98 0.47 26.05 -30.28
N SER A 99 1.29 25.05 -29.98
CA SER A 99 1.93 24.22 -31.00
C SER A 99 0.88 23.65 -31.98
N SER A 100 1.14 23.75 -33.29
CA SER A 100 0.21 23.43 -34.41
C SER A 100 -0.74 22.26 -34.10
N PRO A 101 -2.04 22.33 -34.42
CA PRO A 101 -3.05 21.33 -34.05
C PRO A 101 -2.75 19.89 -34.53
N TYR A 102 -1.85 19.72 -35.52
CA TYR A 102 -1.36 18.42 -35.97
C TYR A 102 -0.28 17.78 -35.04
N ALA A 103 0.18 18.49 -34.00
CA ALA A 103 1.23 18.06 -33.09
C ALA A 103 0.71 17.47 -31.76
N LYS A 104 -0.49 17.86 -31.29
CA LYS A 104 -1.00 17.43 -29.97
C LYS A 104 -1.60 16.02 -30.00
N ARG A 105 -0.73 15.02 -29.87
CA ARG A 105 -1.09 13.60 -29.96
C ARG A 105 -1.42 12.94 -28.62
N LEU A 106 -0.98 13.52 -27.50
CA LEU A 106 -1.19 12.96 -26.16
C LEU A 106 -2.69 12.79 -25.87
N LYS A 107 -3.09 11.56 -25.53
CA LYS A 107 -4.46 11.19 -25.12
C LYS A 107 -4.50 10.57 -23.74
N THR A 108 -3.40 9.95 -23.32
CA THR A 108 -3.33 9.26 -22.05
C THR A 108 -2.05 9.60 -21.31
N VAL A 109 -2.21 10.03 -20.07
CA VAL A 109 -1.15 10.21 -19.09
C VAL A 109 -1.40 9.21 -17.97
N ASP A 110 -0.44 8.36 -17.67
CA ASP A 110 -0.49 7.41 -16.58
C ASP A 110 0.56 7.78 -15.54
N LEU A 111 0.11 8.36 -14.43
CA LEU A 111 0.93 8.75 -13.28
C LEU A 111 0.97 7.65 -12.21
N THR A 112 0.41 6.47 -12.50
CA THR A 112 0.50 5.29 -11.62
C THR A 112 1.85 4.59 -11.78
N GLY A 113 2.11 3.59 -10.92
CA GLY A 113 3.32 2.76 -11.00
C GLY A 113 4.57 3.34 -10.30
N ILE A 114 4.47 4.55 -9.74
CA ILE A 114 5.48 5.09 -8.82
C ILE A 114 5.26 4.46 -7.43
N LYS A 115 6.30 3.82 -6.91
CA LYS A 115 6.30 3.15 -5.60
C LYS A 115 6.75 4.15 -4.52
N ASP A 116 5.92 4.36 -3.52
CA ASP A 116 6.30 5.13 -2.34
C ASP A 116 7.28 4.28 -1.50
N VAL A 117 8.40 4.86 -1.09
CA VAL A 117 9.41 4.21 -0.24
C VAL A 117 9.83 5.15 0.89
N GLU A 118 10.20 4.56 2.02
CA GLU A 118 10.67 5.28 3.20
C GLU A 118 11.94 6.11 2.91
N VAL A 119 12.91 5.51 2.23
CA VAL A 119 14.20 6.16 1.93
C VAL A 119 14.32 6.43 0.43
N GLN A 120 14.40 7.70 0.06
CA GLN A 120 14.61 8.11 -1.33
C GLN A 120 16.08 8.01 -1.73
N LEU A 121 16.30 7.49 -2.94
CA LEU A 121 17.62 7.33 -3.56
C LEU A 121 17.96 8.44 -4.57
N CYS A 122 17.10 9.44 -4.74
CA CYS A 122 17.35 10.56 -5.65
C CYS A 122 18.28 11.62 -5.00
N PRO A 123 19.10 12.35 -5.81
CA PRO A 123 20.03 13.37 -5.30
C PRO A 123 19.41 14.43 -4.38
N CYS A 124 18.19 14.91 -4.67
CA CYS A 124 17.52 15.93 -3.84
C CYS A 124 17.00 15.40 -2.50
N LYS A 125 16.88 14.07 -2.34
CA LYS A 125 16.31 13.37 -1.16
C LYS A 125 14.89 13.82 -0.77
N LYS A 126 14.16 14.51 -1.66
CA LYS A 126 12.78 14.97 -1.41
C LYS A 126 11.78 14.02 -2.06
N THR A 127 11.01 13.31 -1.23
CA THR A 127 9.91 12.46 -1.71
C THR A 127 8.62 13.25 -1.90
N MET A 128 7.83 12.85 -2.89
CA MET A 128 6.44 13.26 -3.07
C MET A 128 5.56 12.01 -3.00
N GLY A 129 5.08 11.72 -1.80
CA GLY A 129 4.18 10.60 -1.55
C GLY A 129 2.85 10.74 -2.29
N ARG A 130 2.07 9.65 -2.34
CA ARG A 130 0.76 9.61 -3.03
C ARG A 130 -0.19 10.76 -2.65
N TRP A 131 -0.19 11.16 -1.37
CA TRP A 131 -1.00 12.29 -0.89
C TRP A 131 -0.61 13.61 -1.57
N ALA A 132 0.69 13.94 -1.53
CA ALA A 132 1.22 15.16 -2.14
C ALA A 132 1.06 15.15 -3.67
N ARG A 133 1.21 13.98 -4.32
CA ARG A 133 0.94 13.80 -5.76
C ARG A 133 -0.52 14.09 -6.10
N THR A 134 -1.45 13.62 -5.27
CA THR A 134 -2.90 13.86 -5.43
C THR A 134 -3.22 15.35 -5.29
N GLU A 135 -2.66 16.00 -4.29
CA GLU A 135 -2.85 17.44 -4.05
C GLU A 135 -2.27 18.26 -5.21
N LEU A 136 -1.06 17.94 -5.67
CA LEU A 136 -0.42 18.62 -6.78
C LEU A 136 -1.23 18.46 -8.07
N LEU A 137 -1.64 17.24 -8.44
CA LEU A 137 -2.46 17.00 -9.64
C LEU A 137 -3.78 17.78 -9.58
N SER A 138 -4.46 17.76 -8.44
CA SER A 138 -5.75 18.45 -8.27
C SER A 138 -5.59 19.97 -8.40
N ARG A 139 -4.53 20.53 -7.80
CA ARG A 139 -4.17 21.95 -7.96
C ARG A 139 -3.80 22.30 -9.40
N THR A 140 -3.01 21.47 -10.08
CA THR A 140 -2.68 21.68 -11.50
C THR A 140 -3.93 21.74 -12.37
N CYS A 141 -4.90 20.85 -12.15
CA CYS A 141 -6.19 20.90 -12.86
C CYS A 141 -6.97 22.19 -12.55
N TYR A 142 -6.97 22.64 -11.30
CA TYR A 142 -7.63 23.89 -10.92
C TYR A 142 -6.96 25.11 -11.55
N ASP A 143 -5.63 25.23 -11.43
CA ASP A 143 -4.85 26.33 -12.00
C ASP A 143 -5.00 26.38 -13.51
N LEU A 144 -5.04 25.23 -14.18
CA LEU A 144 -5.30 25.14 -15.62
C LEU A 144 -6.66 25.75 -15.99
N LEU A 145 -7.70 25.45 -15.22
CA LEU A 145 -9.04 26.03 -15.46
C LEU A 145 -9.04 27.55 -15.26
N VAL A 146 -8.32 28.06 -14.25
CA VAL A 146 -8.19 29.50 -13.99
C VAL A 146 -7.44 30.19 -15.14
N ASP A 147 -6.34 29.62 -15.61
CA ASP A 147 -5.56 30.18 -16.72
C ASP A 147 -6.34 30.17 -18.04
N MET A 148 -7.14 29.12 -18.28
CA MET A 148 -8.05 29.05 -19.43
C MET A 148 -9.15 30.12 -19.38
N GLN A 149 -9.63 30.50 -18.19
CA GLN A 149 -10.62 31.58 -18.04
C GLN A 149 -10.01 32.97 -18.24
N ASN A 150 -8.76 33.16 -17.83
CA ASN A 150 -8.05 34.44 -17.95
C ASN A 150 -7.47 34.65 -19.36
N SER A 151 -7.41 33.61 -20.18
CA SER A 151 -6.92 33.66 -21.55
C SER A 151 -8.04 34.00 -22.55
N PRO A 152 -7.72 34.62 -23.71
CA PRO A 152 -8.72 34.83 -24.76
C PRO A 152 -9.36 33.49 -25.17
N PHE A 153 -10.64 33.50 -25.53
CA PHE A 153 -11.37 32.28 -25.93
C PHE A 153 -10.68 31.64 -27.14
N LEU A 154 -10.10 30.46 -26.93
CA LEU A 154 -9.30 29.73 -27.91
C LEU A 154 -9.90 28.33 -28.10
N PRO A 155 -10.58 28.06 -29.23
CA PRO A 155 -11.27 26.79 -29.48
C PRO A 155 -10.34 25.56 -29.36
N ASP A 156 -9.08 25.68 -29.81
CA ASP A 156 -8.12 24.58 -29.89
C ASP A 156 -7.73 24.01 -28.52
N VAL A 157 -7.79 24.81 -27.44
CA VAL A 157 -7.50 24.33 -26.07
C VAL A 157 -8.60 23.39 -25.58
N PHE A 158 -9.85 23.61 -26.01
CA PHE A 158 -10.98 22.75 -25.67
C PHE A 158 -11.02 21.46 -26.50
N GLU A 159 -10.28 21.38 -27.61
CA GLU A 159 -10.10 20.12 -28.36
C GLU A 159 -9.12 19.17 -27.67
N VAL A 160 -8.22 19.69 -26.83
CA VAL A 160 -7.31 18.87 -26.04
C VAL A 160 -8.10 18.15 -24.96
N SER A 161 -8.04 16.83 -25.01
CA SER A 161 -8.61 15.98 -23.97
C SER A 161 -7.66 14.83 -23.68
N VAL A 162 -7.15 14.81 -22.45
CA VAL A 162 -6.16 13.86 -21.98
C VAL A 162 -6.71 13.16 -20.73
N ASP A 163 -6.85 11.85 -20.78
CA ASP A 163 -7.17 11.06 -19.59
C ASP A 163 -5.90 10.90 -18.73
N VAL A 164 -5.95 11.37 -17.49
CA VAL A 164 -4.86 11.32 -16.51
C VAL A 164 -5.17 10.25 -15.47
N PHE A 165 -4.58 9.07 -15.60
CA PHE A 165 -4.72 7.98 -14.63
C PHE A 165 -3.84 8.24 -13.40
N ALA A 166 -4.45 8.17 -12.22
CA ALA A 166 -3.77 8.41 -10.95
C ALA A 166 -4.34 7.55 -9.82
N ASP A 167 -3.47 7.29 -8.83
CA ASP A 167 -3.85 6.74 -7.54
C ASP A 167 -4.16 7.90 -6.59
N ILE A 168 -5.45 8.09 -6.32
CA ILE A 168 -5.97 9.25 -5.59
C ILE A 168 -6.00 8.94 -4.10
N PHE A 169 -5.35 9.80 -3.31
CA PHE A 169 -5.32 9.71 -1.85
C PHE A 169 -5.91 10.97 -1.21
N VAL A 170 -7.03 10.79 -0.49
CA VAL A 170 -7.81 11.86 0.14
C VAL A 170 -7.82 11.75 1.66
N THR A 171 -7.66 12.91 2.29
CA THR A 171 -7.80 13.18 3.72
C THR A 171 -8.68 14.42 3.90
N GLU A 172 -9.05 14.77 5.14
CA GLU A 172 -9.72 16.06 5.41
C GLU A 172 -8.93 17.27 4.90
N ARG A 173 -7.58 17.20 4.87
CA ARG A 173 -6.71 18.33 4.50
C ARG A 173 -6.79 18.71 3.01
N ASN A 174 -6.96 17.73 2.11
CA ASN A 174 -7.00 17.96 0.66
C ASN A 174 -8.38 17.67 0.04
N TYR A 175 -9.39 17.33 0.85
CA TYR A 175 -10.72 16.92 0.38
C TYR A 175 -11.36 17.95 -0.57
N GLU A 176 -11.43 19.22 -0.17
CA GLU A 176 -12.14 20.24 -0.97
C GLU A 176 -11.49 20.43 -2.34
N LEU A 177 -10.15 20.46 -2.38
CA LEU A 177 -9.38 20.59 -3.62
C LEU A 177 -9.63 19.41 -4.57
N VAL A 178 -9.59 18.18 -4.04
CA VAL A 178 -9.79 16.96 -4.84
C VAL A 178 -11.23 16.88 -5.34
N VAL A 179 -12.21 17.18 -4.50
CA VAL A 179 -13.62 17.24 -4.88
C VAL A 179 -13.83 18.23 -6.01
N GLN A 180 -13.29 19.44 -5.88
CA GLN A 180 -13.39 20.47 -6.92
C GLN A 180 -12.78 20.00 -8.24
N ALA A 181 -11.59 19.40 -8.22
CA ALA A 181 -10.94 18.88 -9.42
C ALA A 181 -11.75 17.76 -10.10
N LEU A 182 -12.32 16.84 -9.31
CA LEU A 182 -13.15 15.74 -9.83
C LEU A 182 -14.51 16.22 -10.35
N LEU A 183 -15.14 17.20 -9.69
CA LEU A 183 -16.38 17.80 -10.15
C LEU A 183 -16.20 18.54 -11.48
N MET A 184 -15.09 19.27 -11.62
CA MET A 184 -14.77 20.04 -12.82
C MET A 184 -14.13 19.20 -13.94
N ARG A 185 -14.04 17.88 -13.78
CA ARG A 185 -13.38 16.97 -14.72
C ARG A 185 -13.90 17.09 -16.17
N CYS A 186 -15.20 17.34 -16.37
CA CYS A 186 -15.75 17.49 -17.72
C CYS A 186 -15.33 18.80 -18.40
N HIS A 187 -14.94 19.80 -17.63
CA HIS A 187 -14.50 21.12 -18.11
C HIS A 187 -12.97 21.23 -18.21
N CYS A 188 -12.24 20.37 -17.52
CA CYS A 188 -10.78 20.34 -17.55
C CYS A 188 -10.26 19.50 -18.75
N PRO A 189 -9.32 20.02 -19.56
CA PRO A 189 -8.64 19.23 -20.59
C PRO A 189 -7.91 18.01 -20.03
N LEU A 190 -7.36 18.13 -18.81
CA LEU A 190 -6.73 17.05 -18.05
C LEU A 190 -7.79 16.33 -17.19
N LYS A 191 -8.28 15.20 -17.67
CA LYS A 191 -9.38 14.44 -17.07
C LYS A 191 -8.85 13.41 -16.08
N ILE A 192 -8.96 13.69 -14.78
CA ILE A 192 -8.53 12.75 -13.74
C ILE A 192 -9.37 11.45 -13.80
N ARG A 193 -8.70 10.32 -13.95
CA ARG A 193 -9.26 8.96 -13.94
C ARG A 193 -8.65 8.18 -12.77
N CYS A 194 -9.49 7.81 -11.80
CA CYS A 194 -9.03 7.14 -10.59
C CYS A 194 -8.79 5.64 -10.85
N LYS A 195 -7.58 5.15 -10.56
CA LYS A 195 -7.24 3.71 -10.65
C LYS A 195 -7.25 3.03 -9.29
N ALA A 196 -6.65 3.68 -8.30
CA ALA A 196 -6.74 3.33 -6.90
C ALA A 196 -7.26 4.53 -6.11
N PHE A 197 -8.14 4.28 -5.14
CA PHE A 197 -8.69 5.31 -4.28
C PHE A 197 -8.43 4.96 -2.84
N ARG A 198 -7.64 5.80 -2.16
CA ARG A 198 -7.35 5.69 -0.74
C ARG A 198 -7.97 6.85 0.02
N VAL A 199 -8.61 6.54 1.14
CA VAL A 199 -9.21 7.52 2.05
C VAL A 199 -8.68 7.29 3.46
N ASP A 200 -8.31 8.37 4.13
CA ASP A 200 -7.75 8.37 5.48
C ASP A 200 -8.33 9.55 6.28
N ASN A 201 -8.72 9.29 7.52
CA ASN A 201 -9.21 10.28 8.48
C ASN A 201 -10.28 11.20 7.89
N LEU A 202 -11.28 10.65 7.19
CA LEU A 202 -12.33 11.38 6.48
C LEU A 202 -13.73 11.08 7.07
N ALA A 203 -14.57 12.11 7.18
CA ALA A 203 -15.97 11.93 7.59
C ALA A 203 -16.77 11.06 6.61
N LEU A 204 -17.67 10.21 7.12
CA LEU A 204 -18.48 9.30 6.29
C LEU A 204 -19.27 10.02 5.18
N ARG A 205 -19.92 11.15 5.49
CA ARG A 205 -20.68 11.91 4.48
C ARG A 205 -19.81 12.34 3.31
N LYS A 206 -18.57 12.74 3.60
CA LYS A 206 -17.56 13.13 2.62
C LYS A 206 -17.12 11.92 1.78
N LEU A 207 -16.87 10.77 2.40
CA LEU A 207 -16.57 9.51 1.72
C LEU A 207 -17.66 9.12 0.71
N PHE A 208 -18.93 9.09 1.15
CA PHE A 208 -20.06 8.72 0.30
C PHE A 208 -20.30 9.68 -0.87
N TYR A 209 -19.89 10.94 -0.71
CA TYR A 209 -19.95 11.92 -1.78
C TYR A 209 -18.82 11.71 -2.79
N ILE A 210 -17.57 11.71 -2.32
CA ILE A 210 -16.40 11.67 -3.20
C ILE A 210 -16.26 10.35 -3.96
N ILE A 211 -16.64 9.21 -3.36
CA ILE A 211 -16.55 7.90 -4.03
C ILE A 211 -17.32 7.88 -5.35
N LYS A 212 -18.47 8.58 -5.42
CA LYS A 212 -19.28 8.69 -6.64
C LYS A 212 -18.57 9.48 -7.74
N LEU A 213 -17.69 10.41 -7.36
CA LEU A 213 -16.90 11.21 -8.30
C LEU A 213 -15.69 10.45 -8.88
N THR A 214 -15.23 9.40 -8.20
CA THR A 214 -14.03 8.61 -8.59
C THR A 214 -14.26 7.62 -9.74
N GLU A 215 -15.44 7.57 -10.34
CA GLU A 215 -15.81 6.54 -11.36
C GLU A 215 -15.60 5.09 -10.87
N PRO A 216 -16.38 4.64 -9.86
CA PRO A 216 -16.24 3.31 -9.24
C PRO A 216 -16.20 2.12 -10.21
N SER A 217 -16.89 2.23 -11.36
CA SER A 217 -16.89 1.23 -12.43
C SER A 217 -15.50 0.94 -13.02
N SER A 218 -14.54 1.84 -12.85
CA SER A 218 -13.18 1.74 -13.36
C SER A 218 -12.12 1.49 -12.28
N LEU A 219 -12.53 1.52 -11.01
CA LEU A 219 -11.64 1.46 -9.86
C LEU A 219 -11.12 0.03 -9.64
N GLY A 220 -9.78 -0.09 -9.58
CA GLY A 220 -9.09 -1.36 -9.33
C GLY A 220 -8.78 -1.60 -7.85
N LYS A 221 -8.61 -0.54 -7.07
CA LYS A 221 -8.26 -0.63 -5.65
C LYS A 221 -9.01 0.41 -4.83
N PHE A 222 -9.57 -0.01 -3.70
CA PHE A 222 -10.30 0.84 -2.77
C PHE A 222 -9.81 0.61 -1.35
N GLU A 223 -9.19 1.62 -0.76
CA GLU A 223 -8.59 1.58 0.57
C GLU A 223 -9.28 2.61 1.46
N VAL A 224 -9.90 2.15 2.53
CA VAL A 224 -10.41 3.02 3.58
C VAL A 224 -9.67 2.65 4.86
N VAL A 225 -8.86 3.58 5.36
CA VAL A 225 -7.93 3.37 6.49
C VAL A 225 -8.12 4.47 7.53
N HIS A 226 -7.50 4.33 8.71
CA HIS A 226 -7.39 5.34 9.79
C HIS A 226 -8.62 6.23 10.05
N ASN A 227 -9.23 6.15 11.23
CA ASN A 227 -10.26 7.10 11.73
C ASN A 227 -11.54 7.28 10.87
N VAL A 228 -11.70 6.56 9.76
CA VAL A 228 -12.97 6.52 9.02
C VAL A 228 -13.91 5.52 9.70
N LYS A 229 -15.01 6.02 10.28
CA LYS A 229 -15.99 5.21 11.04
C LYS A 229 -16.92 4.40 10.12
N LEU A 230 -16.38 3.59 9.22
CA LEU A 230 -17.15 2.79 8.27
C LEU A 230 -17.62 1.48 8.93
N HIS A 231 -18.75 1.52 9.62
CA HIS A 231 -19.39 0.32 10.20
C HIS A 231 -20.15 -0.50 9.16
N MET A 232 -20.50 -1.74 9.53
CA MET A 232 -21.16 -2.73 8.67
C MET A 232 -22.40 -2.20 7.93
N GLU A 233 -23.30 -1.51 8.62
CA GLU A 233 -24.51 -0.88 8.03
C GLU A 233 -24.16 0.12 6.91
N HIS A 234 -23.12 0.94 7.12
CA HIS A 234 -22.65 1.90 6.12
C HIS A 234 -22.02 1.17 4.93
N LEU A 235 -21.26 0.11 5.18
CA LEU A 235 -20.68 -0.71 4.12
C LEU A 235 -21.77 -1.35 3.24
N GLN A 236 -22.83 -1.87 3.86
CA GLN A 236 -23.98 -2.42 3.14
C GLN A 236 -24.62 -1.35 2.25
N VAL A 237 -24.87 -0.15 2.77
CA VAL A 237 -25.41 0.97 1.98
C VAL A 237 -24.47 1.32 0.83
N LEU A 238 -23.16 1.37 1.07
CA LEU A 238 -22.17 1.68 0.03
C LEU A 238 -22.22 0.66 -1.11
N PHE A 239 -22.16 -0.64 -0.80
CA PHE A 239 -22.17 -1.71 -1.81
C PHE A 239 -23.53 -1.89 -2.50
N ASN A 240 -24.62 -1.45 -1.88
CA ASN A 240 -25.93 -1.41 -2.52
C ASN A 240 -26.06 -0.27 -3.54
N ASN A 241 -25.39 0.86 -3.30
CA ASN A 241 -25.53 2.06 -4.13
C ASN A 241 -24.39 2.25 -5.13
N VAL A 242 -23.27 1.55 -4.96
CA VAL A 242 -22.06 1.71 -5.78
C VAL A 242 -21.55 0.34 -6.23
N GLN A 243 -21.31 0.22 -7.53
CA GLN A 243 -20.80 -1.01 -8.14
C GLN A 243 -19.30 -0.91 -8.42
N PHE A 244 -18.60 -2.02 -8.14
CA PHE A 244 -17.14 -2.13 -8.22
C PHE A 244 -16.72 -3.31 -9.12
N PRO A 245 -17.07 -3.32 -10.42
CA PRO A 245 -16.89 -4.47 -11.30
C PRO A 245 -15.42 -4.83 -11.60
N LYS A 246 -14.50 -3.86 -11.48
CA LYS A 246 -13.06 -4.04 -11.73
C LYS A 246 -12.21 -4.06 -10.46
N LEU A 247 -12.85 -4.07 -9.29
CA LEU A 247 -12.14 -3.97 -8.02
C LEU A 247 -11.41 -5.28 -7.75
N ALA A 248 -10.10 -5.17 -7.62
CA ALA A 248 -9.19 -6.28 -7.33
C ALA A 248 -8.68 -6.25 -5.88
N SER A 249 -8.72 -5.07 -5.25
CA SER A 249 -8.17 -4.87 -3.91
C SER A 249 -9.10 -4.01 -3.06
N LEU A 250 -9.46 -4.52 -1.89
CA LEU A 250 -10.33 -3.86 -0.92
C LEU A 250 -9.68 -3.87 0.47
N THR A 251 -9.49 -2.69 1.04
CA THR A 251 -9.07 -2.52 2.43
C THR A 251 -10.16 -1.79 3.20
N LEU A 252 -10.67 -2.41 4.25
CA LEU A 252 -11.68 -1.85 5.14
C LEU A 252 -11.01 -1.37 6.44
N PRO A 253 -11.51 -0.28 7.05
CA PRO A 253 -10.89 0.28 8.24
C PRO A 253 -11.15 -0.60 9.47
N ALA A 254 -10.35 -0.37 10.50
CA ALA A 254 -10.51 -1.03 11.79
C ALA A 254 -11.96 -0.91 12.33
N GLY A 255 -12.49 -2.02 12.84
CA GLY A 255 -13.83 -2.07 13.43
C GLY A 255 -14.97 -1.90 12.42
N THR A 256 -14.75 -2.15 11.12
CA THR A 256 -15.85 -2.22 10.15
C THR A 256 -16.83 -3.33 10.52
N PHE A 257 -16.32 -4.50 10.88
CA PHE A 257 -17.12 -5.57 11.48
C PHE A 257 -16.83 -5.64 12.99
N ASP A 258 -17.89 -5.69 13.79
CA ASP A 258 -17.81 -5.94 15.22
C ASP A 258 -18.91 -6.92 15.61
N VAL A 259 -18.51 -8.20 15.77
CA VAL A 259 -19.48 -9.25 16.05
C VAL A 259 -19.91 -9.36 17.51
N ARG A 260 -19.36 -8.53 18.42
CA ARG A 260 -19.61 -8.64 19.87
C ARG A 260 -21.06 -8.37 20.26
N ARG A 261 -21.84 -7.70 19.40
CA ARG A 261 -23.25 -7.34 19.64
C ARG A 261 -24.16 -7.61 18.43
N LEU A 262 -23.87 -8.65 17.64
CA LEU A 262 -24.72 -8.98 16.48
C LEU A 262 -26.14 -9.36 16.90
N THR A 263 -27.09 -8.71 16.26
CA THR A 263 -28.49 -9.13 16.20
C THR A 263 -28.71 -10.09 15.02
N PRO A 264 -29.86 -10.79 14.95
CA PRO A 264 -30.21 -11.57 13.76
C PRO A 264 -30.26 -10.73 12.46
N GLU A 265 -30.64 -9.45 12.54
CA GLU A 265 -30.65 -8.55 11.37
C GLU A 265 -29.24 -8.23 10.87
N ASP A 266 -28.28 -8.18 11.78
CA ASP A 266 -26.87 -7.99 11.43
C ASP A 266 -26.30 -9.21 10.68
N GLU A 267 -26.79 -10.41 10.97
CA GLU A 267 -26.42 -11.62 10.24
C GLU A 267 -26.89 -11.58 8.78
N ASP A 268 -28.07 -11.03 8.52
CA ASP A 268 -28.58 -10.85 7.16
C ASP A 268 -27.80 -9.74 6.43
N THR A 269 -27.46 -8.67 7.15
CA THR A 269 -26.59 -7.60 6.66
C THR A 269 -25.22 -8.14 6.24
N LEU A 270 -24.60 -8.98 7.07
CA LEU A 270 -23.34 -9.64 6.79
C LEU A 270 -23.42 -10.53 5.54
N SER A 271 -24.50 -11.30 5.41
CA SER A 271 -24.75 -12.12 4.20
C SER A 271 -24.86 -11.23 2.96
N GLY A 272 -25.62 -10.14 3.04
CA GLY A 272 -25.79 -9.21 1.93
C GLY A 272 -24.48 -8.55 1.50
N ILE A 273 -23.61 -8.18 2.45
CA ILE A 273 -22.27 -7.67 2.16
C ILE A 273 -21.43 -8.73 1.45
N ALA A 274 -21.41 -9.96 1.96
CA ALA A 274 -20.65 -11.06 1.38
C ALA A 274 -21.11 -11.39 -0.06
N GLU A 275 -22.43 -11.37 -0.30
CA GLU A 275 -23.01 -11.53 -1.63
C GLU A 275 -22.58 -10.40 -2.57
N LYS A 276 -22.58 -9.14 -2.11
CA LYS A 276 -22.10 -8.01 -2.91
C LYS A 276 -20.61 -8.11 -3.23
N MET A 277 -19.79 -8.53 -2.28
CA MET A 277 -18.38 -8.79 -2.52
C MET A 277 -18.18 -9.93 -3.53
N SER A 278 -19.04 -10.96 -3.54
CA SER A 278 -18.95 -12.05 -4.53
C SER A 278 -19.19 -11.61 -5.98
N GLN A 279 -19.84 -10.46 -6.17
CA GLN A 279 -20.05 -9.86 -7.50
C GLN A 279 -18.79 -9.16 -8.02
N MET A 280 -17.82 -8.86 -7.13
CA MET A 280 -16.51 -8.29 -7.49
C MET A 280 -15.60 -9.40 -8.00
N THR A 281 -15.84 -9.86 -9.23
CA THR A 281 -15.18 -11.04 -9.81
C THR A 281 -13.65 -10.93 -9.94
N GLN A 282 -13.08 -9.73 -9.81
CA GLN A 282 -11.64 -9.49 -9.88
C GLN A 282 -10.99 -9.40 -8.49
N LEU A 283 -11.76 -9.47 -7.40
CA LEU A 283 -11.27 -9.28 -6.04
C LEU A 283 -10.31 -10.42 -5.65
N THR A 284 -9.04 -10.06 -5.43
CA THR A 284 -7.97 -10.97 -5.02
C THR A 284 -7.24 -10.51 -3.75
N GLU A 285 -7.43 -9.27 -3.32
CA GLU A 285 -6.78 -8.72 -2.14
C GLU A 285 -7.85 -8.18 -1.19
N LEU A 286 -7.81 -8.64 0.07
CA LEU A 286 -8.78 -8.23 1.07
C LEU A 286 -8.09 -8.03 2.42
N SER A 287 -8.23 -6.82 2.97
CA SER A 287 -7.83 -6.51 4.34
C SER A 287 -9.06 -6.18 5.19
N LEU A 288 -9.19 -6.92 6.28
CA LEU A 288 -10.22 -6.82 7.32
C LEU A 288 -9.61 -6.51 8.69
N ALA A 289 -8.36 -6.03 8.71
CA ALA A 289 -7.58 -5.79 9.92
C ALA A 289 -8.41 -5.11 11.02
N PHE A 290 -8.22 -5.56 12.26
CA PHE A 290 -8.86 -5.02 13.46
C PHE A 290 -10.41 -5.03 13.40
N SER A 291 -11.02 -5.88 12.58
CA SER A 291 -12.45 -6.15 12.62
C SER A 291 -12.73 -7.42 13.40
N THR A 292 -13.48 -7.35 14.50
CA THR A 292 -13.79 -8.52 15.33
C THR A 292 -14.77 -9.43 14.58
N LEU A 293 -14.33 -10.59 14.09
CA LEU A 293 -15.12 -11.51 13.24
C LEU A 293 -15.61 -12.78 13.95
N THR A 294 -14.85 -13.29 14.93
CA THR A 294 -15.16 -14.40 15.84
C THR A 294 -16.25 -15.40 15.35
N GLY A 295 -15.92 -16.25 14.39
CA GLY A 295 -16.75 -17.32 13.86
C GLY A 295 -17.50 -16.98 12.56
N ARG A 296 -17.37 -15.75 12.07
CA ARG A 296 -18.08 -15.26 10.87
C ARG A 296 -17.22 -15.12 9.63
N LEU A 297 -15.92 -15.47 9.71
CA LEU A 297 -15.01 -15.35 8.57
C LEU A 297 -15.47 -16.20 7.38
N ARG A 298 -15.94 -17.42 7.65
CA ARG A 298 -16.51 -18.30 6.61
C ARG A 298 -17.69 -17.63 5.89
N LYS A 299 -18.54 -16.90 6.61
CA LYS A 299 -19.74 -16.27 6.06
C LYS A 299 -19.39 -15.14 5.10
N LEU A 300 -18.34 -14.36 5.41
CA LEU A 300 -17.81 -13.32 4.54
C LEU A 300 -17.09 -13.87 3.30
N LEU A 301 -16.25 -14.88 3.48
CA LEU A 301 -15.33 -15.32 2.42
C LEU A 301 -15.87 -16.44 1.54
N SER A 302 -16.72 -17.34 2.05
CA SER A 302 -17.20 -18.48 1.27
C SER A 302 -17.99 -18.14 0.00
N PRO A 303 -18.70 -17.00 -0.11
CA PRO A 303 -19.33 -16.59 -1.36
C PRO A 303 -18.35 -16.16 -2.45
N LEU A 304 -17.12 -15.77 -2.10
CA LEU A 304 -16.11 -15.31 -3.06
C LEU A 304 -15.67 -16.48 -3.95
N LYS A 305 -15.88 -16.34 -5.26
CA LYS A 305 -15.50 -17.38 -6.25
C LYS A 305 -14.06 -17.25 -6.72
N THR A 306 -13.52 -16.03 -6.65
CA THR A 306 -12.14 -15.75 -7.03
C THR A 306 -11.24 -15.99 -5.82
N PRO A 307 -10.18 -16.81 -5.93
CA PRO A 307 -9.30 -17.06 -4.82
C PRO A 307 -8.52 -15.78 -4.45
N LEU A 308 -8.38 -15.55 -3.14
CA LEU A 308 -7.65 -14.42 -2.62
C LEU A 308 -6.15 -14.75 -2.67
N LYS A 309 -5.38 -13.76 -3.09
CA LYS A 309 -3.92 -13.75 -3.12
C LYS A 309 -3.35 -13.00 -1.92
N MET A 310 -4.01 -11.95 -1.46
CA MET A 310 -3.66 -11.27 -0.22
C MET A 310 -4.86 -11.32 0.72
N LEU A 311 -4.60 -11.77 1.94
CA LEU A 311 -5.57 -11.75 3.01
C LEU A 311 -4.92 -11.22 4.27
N ASP A 312 -5.49 -10.14 4.79
CA ASP A 312 -5.14 -9.57 6.09
C ASP A 312 -6.36 -9.65 6.99
N VAL A 313 -6.23 -10.47 8.02
CA VAL A 313 -7.22 -10.69 9.08
C VAL A 313 -6.53 -10.50 10.44
N SER A 314 -5.54 -9.61 10.50
CA SER A 314 -4.84 -9.26 11.73
C SER A 314 -5.81 -8.72 12.78
N ASN A 315 -5.62 -9.13 14.03
CA ASN A 315 -6.41 -8.69 15.19
C ASN A 315 -7.94 -8.85 15.01
N CYS A 316 -8.37 -9.87 14.26
CA CYS A 316 -9.79 -10.15 14.01
C CYS A 316 -10.48 -11.03 15.07
N SER A 317 -9.78 -11.41 16.15
CA SER A 317 -10.29 -12.32 17.19
C SER A 317 -10.81 -13.64 16.61
N LEU A 318 -10.05 -14.23 15.67
CA LEU A 318 -10.38 -15.48 15.01
C LEU A 318 -10.48 -16.64 15.99
N ASN A 319 -11.46 -17.52 15.80
CA ASN A 319 -11.66 -18.71 16.62
C ASN A 319 -11.38 -20.02 15.87
N HIS A 320 -11.61 -21.18 16.51
CA HIS A 320 -11.39 -22.49 15.89
C HIS A 320 -12.14 -22.68 14.56
N PRO A 321 -13.46 -22.39 14.46
CA PRO A 321 -14.18 -22.40 13.18
C PRO A 321 -13.54 -21.53 12.09
N ASP A 322 -13.09 -20.32 12.41
CA ASP A 322 -12.47 -19.42 11.44
C ASP A 322 -11.14 -19.99 10.92
N MET A 323 -10.28 -20.42 11.84
CA MET A 323 -8.97 -21.02 11.50
C MET A 323 -9.12 -22.32 10.72
N ALA A 324 -10.10 -23.15 11.08
CA ALA A 324 -10.43 -24.35 10.34
C ALA A 324 -10.95 -24.01 8.94
N TYR A 325 -11.81 -22.99 8.80
CA TYR A 325 -12.26 -22.55 7.49
C TYR A 325 -11.09 -22.04 6.64
N LEU A 326 -10.25 -21.14 7.17
CA LEU A 326 -9.10 -20.59 6.45
C LEU A 326 -8.22 -21.69 5.86
N ALA A 327 -7.80 -22.65 6.70
CA ALA A 327 -6.94 -23.76 6.30
C ALA A 327 -7.56 -24.77 5.31
N ASN A 328 -8.89 -24.70 5.08
CA ASN A 328 -9.62 -25.57 4.16
C ASN A 328 -10.34 -24.82 3.04
N SER A 329 -10.21 -23.49 2.98
CA SER A 329 -10.88 -22.66 2.00
C SER A 329 -10.18 -22.73 0.64
N LEU A 330 -10.90 -22.36 -0.43
CA LEU A 330 -10.33 -22.21 -1.77
C LEU A 330 -9.21 -21.15 -1.83
N HIS A 331 -9.17 -20.24 -0.86
CA HIS A 331 -8.17 -19.18 -0.78
C HIS A 331 -6.81 -19.75 -0.34
N SER A 332 -6.79 -20.73 0.57
CA SER A 332 -5.56 -21.23 1.23
C SER A 332 -4.42 -21.60 0.28
N GLU A 333 -4.72 -22.23 -0.86
CA GLU A 333 -3.72 -22.68 -1.83
C GLU A 333 -3.23 -21.58 -2.78
N ASN A 334 -3.84 -20.39 -2.73
CA ASN A 334 -3.58 -19.27 -3.63
C ASN A 334 -3.00 -18.03 -2.93
N LEU A 335 -2.92 -18.06 -1.60
CA LEU A 335 -2.41 -16.95 -0.80
C LEU A 335 -0.92 -16.71 -1.11
N GLU A 336 -0.63 -15.52 -1.63
CA GLU A 336 0.71 -14.97 -1.84
C GLU A 336 1.13 -14.09 -0.64
N ALA A 337 0.19 -13.44 0.05
CA ALA A 337 0.43 -12.66 1.25
C ALA A 337 -0.62 -12.96 2.33
N LEU A 338 -0.17 -13.24 3.55
CA LEU A 338 -1.04 -13.57 4.67
C LEU A 338 -0.61 -12.80 5.92
N ASP A 339 -1.56 -12.05 6.49
CA ASP A 339 -1.43 -11.45 7.81
C ASP A 339 -2.49 -12.03 8.76
N ILE A 340 -2.01 -12.70 9.82
CA ILE A 340 -2.84 -13.27 10.90
C ILE A 340 -2.35 -12.80 12.28
N SER A 341 -1.67 -11.65 12.32
CA SER A 341 -1.12 -11.04 13.53
C SER A 341 -2.17 -10.87 14.63
N GLY A 342 -1.74 -10.86 15.89
CA GLY A 342 -2.62 -10.70 17.05
C GLY A 342 -3.44 -11.94 17.44
N HIS A 343 -3.04 -13.12 16.97
CA HIS A 343 -3.66 -14.38 17.34
C HIS A 343 -2.62 -15.37 17.86
N ASP A 344 -2.93 -16.06 18.97
CA ASP A 344 -2.10 -17.12 19.57
C ASP A 344 -2.14 -18.41 18.73
N VAL A 345 -1.70 -18.33 17.47
CA VAL A 345 -1.87 -19.37 16.45
C VAL A 345 -1.15 -20.67 16.78
N ALA A 346 -0.01 -20.57 17.47
CA ALA A 346 0.80 -21.74 17.83
C ALA A 346 0.23 -22.49 19.04
N ASP A 347 -0.34 -21.78 20.02
CA ASP A 347 -0.91 -22.39 21.24
C ASP A 347 -2.35 -22.87 21.01
N LEU A 348 -3.21 -21.99 20.47
CA LEU A 348 -4.64 -22.27 20.34
C LEU A 348 -4.97 -23.10 19.10
N TYR A 349 -4.22 -22.91 18.01
CA TYR A 349 -4.58 -23.43 16.68
C TYR A 349 -3.44 -24.20 15.96
N PRO A 350 -2.59 -24.98 16.65
CA PRO A 350 -1.34 -25.51 16.08
C PRO A 350 -1.56 -26.34 14.82
N SER A 351 -2.54 -27.26 14.84
CA SER A 351 -2.80 -28.16 13.70
C SER A 351 -3.38 -27.43 12.49
N THR A 352 -4.29 -26.48 12.71
CA THR A 352 -4.90 -25.69 11.63
C THR A 352 -3.92 -24.67 11.07
N PHE A 353 -3.09 -24.05 11.91
CA PHE A 353 -2.04 -23.14 11.48
C PHE A 353 -0.99 -23.85 10.65
N PHE A 354 -0.49 -25.00 11.12
CA PHE A 354 0.44 -25.83 10.36
C PHE A 354 -0.16 -26.28 9.01
N LYS A 355 -1.43 -26.66 8.99
CA LYS A 355 -2.13 -27.01 7.74
C LYS A 355 -2.23 -25.82 6.79
N LEU A 356 -2.53 -24.62 7.29
CA LEU A 356 -2.63 -23.40 6.49
C LEU A 356 -1.29 -23.08 5.80
N LEU A 357 -0.17 -23.11 6.54
CA LEU A 357 1.16 -22.90 5.97
C LEU A 357 1.51 -23.94 4.90
N ASN A 358 1.20 -25.21 5.14
CA ASN A 358 1.42 -26.25 4.13
C ASN A 358 0.58 -26.04 2.86
N ARG A 359 -0.66 -25.60 3.00
CA ARG A 359 -1.54 -25.31 1.84
C ARG A 359 -1.03 -24.15 1.01
N SER A 360 -0.54 -23.09 1.64
CA SER A 360 -0.03 -21.91 0.95
C SER A 360 1.46 -22.00 0.57
N SER A 361 2.17 -23.06 0.98
CA SER A 361 3.64 -23.20 0.81
C SER A 361 4.16 -22.93 -0.61
N TYR A 362 3.41 -23.33 -1.65
CA TYR A 362 3.80 -23.14 -3.04
C TYR A 362 3.53 -21.73 -3.59
N THR A 363 2.80 -20.88 -2.86
CA THR A 363 2.36 -19.55 -3.32
C THR A 363 2.83 -18.42 -2.40
N LEU A 364 2.98 -18.70 -1.10
CA LEU A 364 3.24 -17.70 -0.06
C LEU A 364 4.58 -16.99 -0.29
N LYS A 365 4.51 -15.66 -0.37
CA LYS A 365 5.62 -14.73 -0.53
C LYS A 365 5.78 -13.80 0.67
N SER A 366 4.70 -13.42 1.33
CA SER A 366 4.75 -12.56 2.52
C SER A 366 3.92 -13.18 3.64
N LEU A 367 4.51 -13.25 4.83
CA LEU A 367 3.86 -13.77 6.02
C LEU A 367 4.11 -12.83 7.21
N THR A 368 3.01 -12.36 7.80
CA THR A 368 3.04 -11.52 9.00
C THR A 368 2.38 -12.29 10.17
N LEU A 369 3.15 -12.45 11.24
CA LEU A 369 2.81 -13.16 12.48
C LEU A 369 3.16 -12.28 13.68
N GLU A 370 2.82 -11.00 13.64
CA GLU A 370 3.14 -10.07 14.72
C GLU A 370 2.24 -10.30 15.93
N GLU A 371 2.77 -10.15 17.14
CA GLU A 371 2.01 -10.29 18.39
C GLU A 371 1.19 -11.61 18.48
N CYS A 372 1.74 -12.69 17.93
CA CYS A 372 1.11 -14.02 17.90
C CYS A 372 1.46 -14.91 19.11
N ASN A 373 2.07 -14.34 20.15
CA ASN A 373 2.56 -15.05 21.35
C ASN A 373 3.44 -16.27 21.02
N ILE A 374 4.23 -16.19 19.94
CA ILE A 374 5.14 -17.27 19.54
C ILE A 374 6.34 -17.30 20.50
N GLN A 375 6.41 -18.35 21.31
CA GLN A 375 7.47 -18.60 22.28
C GLN A 375 8.50 -19.62 21.78
N ASP A 376 9.63 -19.74 22.49
CA ASP A 376 10.70 -20.71 22.21
C ASP A 376 10.19 -22.14 22.05
N ILE A 377 9.15 -22.54 22.78
CA ILE A 377 8.52 -23.87 22.70
C ILE A 377 7.90 -24.16 21.32
N HIS A 378 7.53 -23.12 20.56
CA HIS A 378 6.88 -23.23 19.26
C HIS A 378 7.86 -23.23 18.08
N ILE A 379 9.15 -22.98 18.31
CA ILE A 379 10.14 -22.80 17.24
C ILE A 379 10.21 -24.00 16.30
N ASN A 380 10.20 -25.24 16.83
CA ASN A 380 10.25 -26.42 15.98
C ASN A 380 9.03 -26.53 15.07
N MET A 381 7.83 -26.22 15.57
CA MET A 381 6.61 -26.19 14.77
C MET A 381 6.70 -25.13 13.68
N LEU A 382 7.15 -23.93 14.02
CA LEU A 382 7.30 -22.82 13.08
C LEU A 382 8.30 -23.17 11.97
N ILE A 383 9.47 -23.70 12.33
CA ILE A 383 10.48 -24.15 11.37
C ILE A 383 9.90 -25.18 10.40
N LEU A 384 9.23 -26.23 10.92
CA LEU A 384 8.63 -27.27 10.08
C LEU A 384 7.53 -26.72 9.17
N GLY A 385 6.78 -25.71 9.62
CA GLY A 385 5.74 -25.06 8.82
C GLY A 385 6.30 -24.13 7.75
N LEU A 386 7.46 -23.50 8.00
CA LEU A 386 8.08 -22.53 7.09
C LEU A 386 8.98 -23.16 6.04
N ILE A 387 9.67 -24.26 6.33
CA ILE A 387 10.59 -24.93 5.39
C ILE A 387 9.97 -25.18 3.99
N PRO A 388 8.70 -25.62 3.87
CA PRO A 388 8.06 -25.81 2.56
C PRO A 388 7.84 -24.51 1.76
N CYS A 389 7.85 -23.34 2.41
CA CYS A 389 7.52 -22.04 1.82
C CYS A 389 8.68 -21.44 1.02
N LEU A 390 9.14 -22.14 -0.04
CA LEU A 390 10.31 -21.75 -0.84
C LEU A 390 10.14 -20.44 -1.63
N LYS A 391 8.91 -19.92 -1.73
CA LYS A 391 8.62 -18.63 -2.36
C LYS A 391 8.60 -17.45 -1.40
N LEU A 392 8.80 -17.67 -0.09
CA LEU A 392 8.76 -16.62 0.91
C LEU A 392 9.85 -15.57 0.63
N GLU A 393 9.43 -14.32 0.47
CA GLU A 393 10.23 -13.12 0.22
C GLU A 393 10.31 -12.24 1.47
N GLU A 394 9.24 -12.21 2.27
CA GLU A 394 9.12 -11.38 3.47
C GLU A 394 8.54 -12.16 4.65
N LEU A 395 9.13 -12.00 5.83
CA LEU A 395 8.63 -12.58 7.07
C LEU A 395 8.68 -11.56 8.21
N LYS A 396 7.53 -11.27 8.82
CA LYS A 396 7.40 -10.32 9.92
C LYS A 396 6.80 -11.01 11.13
N PHE A 397 7.43 -10.87 12.29
CA PHE A 397 7.00 -11.53 13.52
C PHE A 397 7.40 -10.73 14.77
N LEU A 398 7.30 -9.41 14.69
CA LEU A 398 7.47 -8.48 15.80
C LEU A 398 6.53 -8.81 16.97
N GLY A 399 6.86 -8.34 18.17
CA GLY A 399 6.04 -8.53 19.37
C GLY A 399 5.99 -9.96 19.94
N ASN A 400 6.64 -10.94 19.31
CA ASN A 400 6.66 -12.33 19.82
C ASN A 400 7.73 -12.55 20.92
N PRO A 401 7.41 -13.31 21.98
CA PRO A 401 8.31 -13.60 23.10
C PRO A 401 9.40 -14.65 22.78
N LEU A 402 10.31 -14.30 21.87
CA LEU A 402 11.42 -15.17 21.44
C LEU A 402 12.73 -14.82 22.13
N SER A 403 13.44 -15.82 22.65
CA SER A 403 14.83 -15.65 23.11
C SER A 403 15.81 -15.43 21.97
N SER A 404 16.99 -14.93 22.30
CA SER A 404 18.14 -14.87 21.39
C SER A 404 18.50 -16.26 20.84
N ARG A 405 18.33 -17.33 21.64
CA ARG A 405 18.56 -18.71 21.20
C ARG A 405 17.53 -19.15 20.15
N ALA A 406 16.25 -18.85 20.39
CA ALA A 406 15.18 -19.15 19.45
C ALA A 406 15.37 -18.42 18.11
N LEU A 407 15.74 -17.14 18.15
CA LEU A 407 16.06 -16.35 16.96
C LEU A 407 17.25 -16.92 16.20
N LYS A 408 18.34 -17.32 16.88
CA LYS A 408 19.48 -17.98 16.23
C LYS A 408 19.06 -19.26 15.51
N CYS A 409 18.16 -20.07 16.09
CA CYS A 409 17.61 -21.25 15.42
C CYS A 409 16.84 -20.90 14.13
N LEU A 410 16.04 -19.82 14.14
CA LEU A 410 15.31 -19.35 12.96
C LEU A 410 16.24 -18.79 11.88
N PHE A 411 17.21 -17.95 12.26
CA PHE A 411 18.16 -17.37 11.31
C PHE A 411 19.03 -18.43 10.62
N ASN A 412 19.37 -19.50 11.33
CA ASN A 412 20.08 -20.64 10.76
C ASN A 412 19.29 -21.42 9.70
N ILE A 413 17.95 -21.33 9.69
CA ILE A 413 17.14 -21.95 8.62
C ILE A 413 16.78 -20.96 7.52
N PHE A 414 16.71 -19.66 7.82
CA PHE A 414 16.42 -18.61 6.82
C PHE A 414 17.47 -18.51 5.71
N VAL A 415 18.72 -18.91 5.98
CA VAL A 415 19.78 -18.97 4.96
C VAL A 415 19.41 -19.87 3.78
N ASP A 416 18.60 -20.91 4.02
CA ASP A 416 18.18 -21.89 3.01
C ASP A 416 16.96 -21.42 2.20
N PHE A 417 16.36 -20.28 2.52
CA PHE A 417 15.18 -19.76 1.82
C PHE A 417 15.63 -18.96 0.58
N PRO A 418 15.42 -19.48 -0.63
CA PRO A 418 16.08 -18.96 -1.83
C PRO A 418 15.58 -17.59 -2.28
N LYS A 419 14.40 -17.16 -1.81
CA LYS A 419 13.76 -15.90 -2.20
C LYS A 419 13.62 -14.88 -1.07
N LEU A 420 13.95 -15.27 0.16
CA LEU A 420 13.78 -14.42 1.32
C LEU A 420 14.69 -13.20 1.19
N LYS A 421 14.13 -12.00 1.39
CA LYS A 421 14.83 -10.71 1.25
C LYS A 421 14.65 -9.82 2.45
N TYR A 422 13.55 -9.98 3.19
CA TYR A 422 13.20 -9.07 4.26
C TYR A 422 12.66 -9.80 5.48
N ILE A 423 13.18 -9.44 6.64
CA ILE A 423 12.78 -10.01 7.93
C ILE A 423 12.57 -8.89 8.95
N GLU A 424 11.39 -8.86 9.58
CA GLU A 424 11.15 -8.07 10.78
C GLU A 424 11.03 -9.00 11.99
N PHE A 425 11.98 -8.89 12.92
CA PHE A 425 12.09 -9.77 14.08
C PHE A 425 12.00 -8.98 15.40
N PRO A 426 11.45 -9.58 16.47
CA PRO A 426 11.25 -8.88 17.73
C PRO A 426 12.58 -8.64 18.44
N VAL A 427 12.61 -7.61 19.30
CA VAL A 427 13.68 -7.52 20.30
C VAL A 427 13.66 -8.81 21.13
N PRO A 428 14.78 -9.53 21.25
CA PRO A 428 14.82 -10.79 21.98
C PRO A 428 14.32 -10.59 23.41
N LYS A 429 13.48 -11.50 23.92
CA LYS A 429 12.93 -11.38 25.28
C LYS A 429 14.00 -11.30 26.36
N ASP A 430 15.18 -11.86 26.08
CA ASP A 430 16.34 -11.81 26.99
C ASP A 430 16.90 -10.40 27.19
N CYS A 431 16.58 -9.45 26.30
CA CYS A 431 16.97 -8.05 26.42
C CYS A 431 16.08 -7.26 27.38
N TYR A 432 14.89 -7.77 27.70
CA TYR A 432 13.99 -7.16 28.68
C TYR A 432 14.23 -7.72 30.08
N ALA A 433 13.73 -7.00 31.09
CA ALA A 433 13.73 -7.49 32.47
C ALA A 433 12.80 -8.70 32.61
N SER A 434 13.14 -9.63 33.52
CA SER A 434 12.42 -10.89 33.70
C SER A 434 10.98 -10.75 34.20
N ASN A 435 10.57 -9.55 34.63
CA ASN A 435 9.23 -9.23 35.10
C ASN A 435 8.33 -8.61 34.02
N ILE A 436 8.79 -8.51 32.77
CA ILE A 436 7.96 -8.01 31.67
C ILE A 436 6.83 -9.00 31.35
N SER A 437 5.63 -8.49 31.14
CA SER A 437 4.49 -9.27 30.64
C SER A 437 4.36 -9.04 29.13
N TYR A 438 3.97 -10.10 28.42
CA TYR A 438 3.58 -10.01 27.01
C TYR A 438 2.05 -9.96 26.91
N PRO A 439 1.47 -9.21 25.95
CA PRO A 439 2.14 -8.28 25.04
C PRO A 439 2.82 -7.11 25.78
N ILE A 440 3.97 -6.65 25.28
CA ILE A 440 4.75 -5.58 25.92
C ILE A 440 4.02 -4.25 25.69
N GLY A 441 3.70 -3.53 26.78
CA GLY A 441 3.07 -2.22 26.69
C GLY A 441 3.99 -1.17 26.04
N GLU A 442 3.40 -0.18 25.36
CA GLU A 442 4.15 0.87 24.63
C GLU A 442 5.23 1.56 25.49
N SER A 443 4.96 1.79 26.78
CA SER A 443 5.91 2.42 27.70
C SER A 443 7.14 1.58 28.01
N ASP A 444 7.06 0.26 27.84
CA ASP A 444 8.14 -0.68 28.14
C ASP A 444 8.83 -1.22 26.89
N LEU A 445 8.25 -1.02 25.70
CA LEU A 445 8.85 -1.45 24.42
C LEU A 445 10.28 -0.95 24.23
N LEU A 446 10.58 0.29 24.67
CA LEU A 446 11.90 0.91 24.58
C LEU A 446 12.83 0.59 25.77
N LYS A 447 12.34 -0.10 26.80
CA LYS A 447 13.09 -0.37 28.04
C LYS A 447 13.80 -1.72 28.00
N PHE A 448 14.59 -1.95 26.96
CA PHE A 448 15.46 -3.12 26.85
C PHE A 448 16.94 -2.75 26.95
N ASP A 449 17.79 -3.73 27.25
CA ASP A 449 19.24 -3.59 27.22
C ASP A 449 19.73 -3.47 25.77
N HIS A 450 20.00 -2.23 25.36
CA HIS A 450 20.44 -1.90 23.99
C HIS A 450 21.80 -2.51 23.66
N GLN A 451 22.73 -2.57 24.63
CA GLN A 451 24.06 -3.15 24.38
C GLN A 451 23.96 -4.66 24.16
N LYS A 452 23.11 -5.33 24.94
CA LYS A 452 22.84 -6.75 24.75
C LYS A 452 22.13 -7.01 23.42
N TYR A 453 21.16 -6.16 23.06
CA TYR A 453 20.48 -6.23 21.77
C TYR A 453 21.46 -6.10 20.60
N GLU A 454 22.30 -5.06 20.56
CA GLU A 454 23.28 -4.86 19.48
C GLU A 454 24.19 -6.07 19.28
N ARG A 455 24.71 -6.67 20.37
CA ARG A 455 25.52 -7.91 20.29
C ARG A 455 24.73 -9.08 19.69
N ILE A 456 23.45 -9.22 20.04
CA ILE A 456 22.61 -10.30 19.49
C ILE A 456 22.34 -10.04 18.01
N VAL A 457 22.08 -8.79 17.62
CA VAL A 457 21.87 -8.42 16.22
C VAL A 457 23.14 -8.66 15.38
N GLU A 458 24.31 -8.30 15.90
CA GLU A 458 25.61 -8.63 15.30
C GLU A 458 25.74 -10.15 15.09
N ASP A 459 25.48 -10.95 16.12
CA ASP A 459 25.51 -12.42 16.03
C ASP A 459 24.55 -12.96 14.97
N LEU A 460 23.33 -12.42 14.86
CA LEU A 460 22.33 -12.83 13.88
C LEU A 460 22.76 -12.46 12.45
N HIS A 461 23.30 -11.27 12.24
CA HIS A 461 23.83 -10.86 10.93
C HIS A 461 25.07 -11.66 10.52
N MET A 462 25.90 -12.07 11.47
CA MET A 462 27.05 -12.94 11.19
C MET A 462 26.63 -14.30 10.59
N ILE A 463 25.45 -14.83 10.93
CA ILE A 463 24.91 -16.05 10.31
C ILE A 463 24.70 -15.83 8.80
N PHE A 464 24.08 -14.71 8.41
CA PHE A 464 23.87 -14.38 7.00
C PHE A 464 25.18 -14.10 6.27
N LEU A 465 26.11 -13.40 6.91
CA LEU A 465 27.44 -13.14 6.33
C LEU A 465 28.19 -14.44 6.03
N GLN A 466 28.21 -15.38 6.99
CA GLN A 466 28.86 -16.69 6.82
C GLN A 466 28.21 -17.53 5.71
N ALA A 467 26.88 -17.45 5.57
CA ALA A 467 26.13 -18.12 4.53
C ALA A 467 26.14 -17.38 3.17
N LYS A 468 26.82 -16.22 3.07
CA LYS A 468 26.83 -15.34 1.89
C LYS A 468 25.43 -14.89 1.46
N ARG A 469 24.55 -14.63 2.44
CA ARG A 469 23.17 -14.15 2.28
C ARG A 469 22.99 -12.69 2.70
N GLU A 470 23.93 -11.84 2.32
CA GLU A 470 23.87 -10.39 2.57
C GLU A 470 22.72 -9.68 1.81
N ASP A 471 22.05 -10.40 0.90
CA ASP A 471 20.82 -9.97 0.22
C ASP A 471 19.60 -9.88 1.15
N ILE A 472 19.64 -10.54 2.32
CA ILE A 472 18.55 -10.50 3.31
C ILE A 472 18.73 -9.29 4.24
N LYS A 473 17.76 -8.37 4.22
CA LYS A 473 17.67 -7.28 5.18
C LYS A 473 16.85 -7.72 6.39
N ALA A 474 17.47 -7.75 7.57
CA ALA A 474 16.79 -8.00 8.84
C ALA A 474 16.73 -6.71 9.67
N SER A 475 15.58 -6.42 10.28
CA SER A 475 15.41 -5.23 11.12
C SER A 475 14.38 -5.42 12.23
N THR A 476 14.40 -4.51 13.21
CA THR A 476 13.44 -4.45 14.32
C THR A 476 12.84 -3.04 14.39
N PRO A 477 11.87 -2.71 13.52
CA PRO A 477 11.25 -1.38 13.52
C PRO A 477 10.29 -1.25 14.71
N LEU A 478 10.69 -0.51 15.74
CA LEU A 478 9.93 -0.37 17.00
C LEU A 478 8.75 0.63 16.92
N TYR A 479 8.69 1.50 15.90
CA TYR A 479 7.73 2.60 15.80
C TYR A 479 6.54 2.31 14.87
N GLY A 480 6.21 1.04 14.65
CA GLY A 480 5.12 0.64 13.77
C GLY A 480 5.41 0.91 12.29
N GLY A 481 4.43 0.63 11.43
CA GLY A 481 4.55 0.84 10.00
C GLY A 481 4.65 2.33 9.65
N TYR A 482 5.78 2.75 9.10
CA TYR A 482 5.91 4.08 8.49
C TYR A 482 5.05 4.15 7.22
N ASP A 483 4.13 5.12 7.15
CA ASP A 483 3.39 5.39 5.93
C ASP A 483 4.17 6.35 5.03
N ALA A 484 4.85 5.79 4.04
CA ALA A 484 5.64 6.55 3.08
C ALA A 484 4.83 7.55 2.23
N ALA A 485 3.50 7.41 2.14
CA ALA A 485 2.68 8.31 1.35
C ALA A 485 2.42 9.66 2.05
N ILE A 486 2.45 9.69 3.39
CA ILE A 486 2.28 10.91 4.21
C ILE A 486 3.51 11.23 5.06
N GLN A 487 4.54 10.38 5.04
CA GLN A 487 5.75 10.49 5.85
C GLN A 487 5.50 10.49 7.35
N GLU A 488 4.47 9.78 7.80
CA GLU A 488 4.06 9.72 9.19
C GLU A 488 3.98 8.25 9.64
N THR A 489 4.26 7.99 10.91
CA THR A 489 4.01 6.69 11.53
C THR A 489 2.51 6.56 11.84
N GLY A 490 1.85 5.57 11.25
CA GLY A 490 0.43 5.30 11.50
C GLY A 490 0.23 4.51 12.78
N ASN A 491 -0.35 5.12 13.82
CA ASN A 491 -0.71 4.41 15.07
C ASN A 491 -2.15 3.87 15.02
N GLU A 492 -2.52 3.12 13.97
CA GLU A 492 -3.86 2.47 13.89
C GLU A 492 -4.12 1.58 15.10
N LEU A 493 -3.08 0.84 15.51
CA LEU A 493 -3.04 0.05 16.74
C LEU A 493 -3.35 0.91 17.96
N GLY A 494 -2.61 2.00 18.20
CA GLY A 494 -2.79 2.86 19.37
C GLY A 494 -4.21 3.44 19.48
N ILE A 495 -4.79 3.89 18.36
CA ILE A 495 -6.15 4.45 18.33
C ILE A 495 -7.22 3.35 18.53
N SER A 496 -7.06 2.19 17.87
CA SER A 496 -7.99 1.06 18.01
C SER A 496 -7.93 0.44 19.42
N LEU A 497 -6.74 0.33 20.01
CA LEU A 497 -6.50 -0.11 21.38
C LEU A 497 -7.11 0.86 22.39
N LEU A 498 -6.89 2.17 22.24
CA LEU A 498 -7.51 3.19 23.10
C LEU A 498 -9.04 3.11 23.06
N LYS A 499 -9.62 2.90 21.88
CA LYS A 499 -11.07 2.75 21.71
C LYS A 499 -11.59 1.44 22.31
N SER A 500 -10.91 0.33 22.07
CA SER A 500 -11.26 -0.98 22.65
C SER A 500 -11.16 -0.98 24.17
N PHE A 501 -10.16 -0.29 24.72
CA PHE A 501 -10.00 -0.08 26.16
C PHE A 501 -11.12 0.81 26.72
N GLN A 502 -11.48 1.89 26.01
CA GLN A 502 -12.60 2.74 26.39
C GLN A 502 -13.93 1.97 26.38
N ASP A 503 -14.18 1.16 25.36
CA ASP A 503 -15.36 0.31 25.25
C ASP A 503 -15.40 -0.74 26.37
N ALA A 504 -14.27 -1.35 26.71
CA ALA A 504 -14.16 -2.30 27.82
C ALA A 504 -14.44 -1.64 29.18
N LEU A 505 -13.90 -0.44 29.43
CA LEU A 505 -14.20 0.34 30.63
C LEU A 505 -15.68 0.74 30.71
N GLN A 506 -16.28 1.09 29.56
CA GLN A 506 -17.68 1.47 29.50
C GLN A 506 -18.60 0.27 29.75
N ASN A 507 -18.29 -0.89 29.18
CA ASN A 507 -18.98 -2.16 29.45
C ASN A 507 -18.85 -2.58 30.91
N PHE A 508 -17.65 -2.46 31.49
CA PHE A 508 -17.42 -2.74 32.91
C PHE A 508 -18.20 -1.78 33.81
N SER A 509 -18.25 -0.48 33.46
CA SER A 509 -19.03 0.52 34.18
C SER A 509 -20.55 0.28 34.08
N MET A 510 -21.04 -0.19 32.94
CA MET A 510 -22.45 -0.59 32.79
C MET A 510 -22.78 -1.84 33.60
N ALA A 511 -21.93 -2.87 33.55
CA ALA A 511 -22.11 -4.08 34.36
C ALA A 511 -22.10 -3.79 35.87
N LEU A 512 -21.27 -2.86 36.34
CA LEU A 512 -21.26 -2.41 37.73
C LEU A 512 -22.54 -1.66 38.12
N LYS A 513 -23.17 -0.92 37.20
CA LYS A 513 -24.45 -0.23 37.43
C LYS A 513 -25.65 -1.16 37.42
N GLU A 514 -25.56 -2.29 36.71
CA GLU A 514 -26.60 -3.33 36.73
C GLU A 514 -26.52 -4.22 37.98
N MET A 515 -25.37 -4.24 38.67
CA MET A 515 -25.19 -4.93 39.95
C MET A 515 -25.48 -4.06 41.19
N SER A 516 -25.81 -2.78 41.01
CA SER A 516 -26.22 -1.83 42.06
C SER A 516 -27.69 -1.51 41.96
#